data_AF-E1V286-F1
#
_entry.id   AF-E1V286-F1
#
_cell.length_a   1.000
_cell.length_b   1.000
_cell.length_c   1.000
_cell.angle_alpha   90.00
_cell.angle_beta   90.00
_cell.angle_gamma   90.00
#
_symmetry.space_group_name_H-M   'P 1'
#
loop_
_entity.id
_entity.type
_entity.pdbx_description
1 polymer ?
#
loop_
_entity_poly.entity_id
_entity_poly.type
_entity_poly.pdbx_seq_one_letter_code
_entity_poly.pdbx_strand_id
1 'polypeptide(L)'
;FKFSGCPNDCVASIARSDLAIIGTWKDDVQQDDAAVAEYAAAGLDIQKDVCGHCPSKCMDWDSKKLTIGNRECVHCMHCINVMPKALRPGKEKGAAILIGAKAPIVQGALLASVLVPFVPADELLDTIKELTSRVWDFRNEYGKNRERIGELIQRVGLANFLDAIGLDPVPQMVSAPRDNPYVYFKAEDKI
;
A
#
# COMPACT_ATOMS: atom_id res chain seq x y z
N PHE A 1 8.70 3.96 13.08
CA PHE A 1 8.82 4.19 11.63
C PHE A 1 9.76 3.19 10.99
N LYS A 2 9.48 2.79 9.75
CA LYS A 2 10.44 2.18 8.80
C LYS A 2 10.08 2.64 7.40
N PHE A 3 11.06 2.73 6.52
CA PHE A 3 10.93 3.30 5.18
C PHE A 3 11.47 2.33 4.13
N SER A 4 10.62 1.96 3.18
CA SER A 4 10.96 1.10 2.04
C SER A 4 10.77 1.88 0.75
N GLY A 5 11.73 1.76 -0.17
CA GLY A 5 11.69 2.52 -1.43
C GLY A 5 10.69 2.00 -2.47
N CYS A 6 10.20 0.77 -2.32
CA CYS A 6 9.20 0.17 -3.20
C CYS A 6 8.46 -0.99 -2.49
N PRO A 7 7.41 -1.57 -3.11
CA PRO A 7 6.63 -2.67 -2.52
C PRO A 7 7.37 -4.00 -2.29
N ASN A 8 8.61 -4.14 -2.79
CA ASN A 8 9.48 -5.27 -2.38
C ASN A 8 9.83 -5.23 -0.87
N ASP A 9 9.64 -4.08 -0.21
CA ASP A 9 9.72 -3.89 1.24
C ASP A 9 10.98 -4.48 1.91
N CYS A 10 12.17 -4.16 1.38
CA CYS A 10 13.44 -4.78 1.80
C CYS A 10 13.80 -4.58 3.29
N VAL A 11 13.19 -3.62 4.00
CA VAL A 11 13.37 -3.44 5.46
C VAL A 11 12.22 -4.03 6.28
N ALA A 12 11.28 -4.72 5.62
CA ALA A 12 10.06 -5.31 6.20
C ALA A 12 9.28 -4.29 7.05
N SER A 13 9.09 -3.09 6.49
CA SER A 13 8.38 -1.98 7.14
C SER A 13 6.94 -2.36 7.46
N ILE A 14 6.24 -3.06 6.56
CA ILE A 14 4.84 -3.47 6.75
C ILE A 14 4.65 -4.40 7.95
N ALA A 15 5.67 -5.18 8.30
CA ALA A 15 5.60 -6.16 9.38
C ALA A 15 6.21 -5.66 10.70
N ARG A 16 7.17 -4.73 10.64
CA ARG A 16 8.07 -4.42 11.77
C ARG A 16 8.07 -2.94 12.14
N SER A 17 7.01 -2.20 11.83
CA SER A 17 6.87 -0.81 12.26
C SER A 17 5.43 -0.38 12.48
N ASP A 18 5.19 0.41 13.53
CA ASP A 18 3.86 0.98 13.80
C ASP A 18 3.39 1.90 12.68
N LEU A 19 4.31 2.59 12.00
CA LEU A 19 4.05 3.39 10.80
C LEU A 19 5.09 3.04 9.73
N ALA A 20 4.61 2.46 8.64
CA ALA A 20 5.40 2.00 7.50
C ALA A 20 5.19 2.94 6.31
N ILE A 21 6.29 3.37 5.70
CA ILE A 21 6.27 4.22 4.51
C ILE A 21 6.84 3.38 3.37
N ILE A 22 6.01 3.10 2.37
CA ILE A 22 6.38 2.23 1.24
C ILE A 22 6.23 3.02 -0.06
N GLY A 23 7.36 3.28 -0.71
CA GLY A 23 7.42 4.01 -1.97
C GLY A 23 6.59 3.33 -3.06
N THR A 24 6.00 4.15 -3.93
CA THR A 24 5.18 3.70 -5.07
C THR A 24 5.15 4.82 -6.13
N TRP A 25 4.36 4.64 -7.18
CA TRP A 25 4.11 5.63 -8.23
C TRP A 25 2.62 5.65 -8.60
N LYS A 26 2.17 6.69 -9.31
CA LYS A 26 0.76 6.85 -9.74
C LYS A 26 0.54 6.84 -11.25
N ASP A 27 1.58 7.03 -12.04
CA ASP A 27 1.55 7.01 -13.49
C ASP A 27 1.88 5.63 -14.07
N ASP A 28 2.06 5.57 -15.38
CA ASP A 28 2.28 4.32 -16.09
C ASP A 28 3.66 3.71 -15.81
N VAL A 29 3.73 2.36 -15.77
CA VAL A 29 5.00 1.64 -15.81
C VAL A 29 5.77 2.04 -17.06
N GLN A 30 7.03 2.45 -16.88
CA GLN A 30 7.89 2.79 -18.00
C GLN A 30 8.34 1.51 -18.71
N GLN A 31 8.16 1.43 -20.02
CA GLN A 31 8.48 0.27 -20.84
C GLN A 31 9.42 0.63 -21.98
N ASP A 32 10.45 -0.21 -22.17
CA ASP A 32 11.33 -0.21 -23.33
C ASP A 32 11.07 -1.46 -24.17
N ASP A 33 10.37 -1.30 -25.30
CA ASP A 33 9.96 -2.39 -26.18
C ASP A 33 11.15 -3.16 -26.77
N ALA A 34 12.29 -2.49 -27.01
CA ALA A 34 13.48 -3.14 -27.53
C ALA A 34 14.08 -4.06 -26.46
N ALA A 35 14.18 -3.58 -25.22
CA ALA A 35 14.64 -4.40 -24.11
C ALA A 35 13.68 -5.56 -23.79
N VAL A 36 12.35 -5.38 -23.94
CA VAL A 36 11.38 -6.49 -23.83
C VAL A 36 11.67 -7.57 -24.88
N ALA A 37 11.91 -7.18 -26.13
CA ALA A 37 12.25 -8.13 -27.20
C ALA A 37 13.57 -8.87 -26.92
N GLU A 38 14.57 -8.20 -26.33
CA GLU A 38 15.81 -8.85 -25.90
C GLU A 38 15.56 -9.93 -24.83
N TYR A 39 14.68 -9.69 -23.85
CA TYR A 39 14.31 -10.70 -22.87
C TYR A 39 13.64 -11.92 -23.52
N ALA A 40 12.71 -11.69 -24.46
CA ALA A 40 12.05 -12.77 -25.19
C ALA A 40 13.07 -13.59 -26.02
N ALA A 41 13.98 -12.91 -26.73
CA ALA A 41 15.02 -13.56 -27.52
C ALA A 41 16.04 -14.33 -26.66
N ALA A 42 16.30 -13.86 -25.43
CA ALA A 42 17.13 -14.56 -24.45
C ALA A 42 16.46 -15.79 -23.82
N GLY A 43 15.21 -16.09 -24.20
CA GLY A 43 14.48 -17.29 -23.79
C GLY A 43 13.55 -17.12 -22.59
N LEU A 44 13.26 -15.88 -22.16
CA LEU A 44 12.22 -15.64 -21.15
C LEU A 44 10.84 -15.92 -21.74
N ASP A 45 10.06 -16.79 -21.11
CA ASP A 45 8.66 -17.01 -21.46
C ASP A 45 7.81 -15.88 -20.85
N ILE A 46 7.70 -14.75 -21.57
CA ILE A 46 6.98 -13.55 -21.09
C ILE A 46 5.52 -13.87 -20.77
N GLN A 47 4.87 -14.72 -21.57
CA GLN A 47 3.48 -15.07 -21.34
C GLN A 47 3.32 -15.81 -20.02
N LYS A 48 4.14 -16.84 -19.79
CA LYS A 48 4.05 -17.69 -18.60
C LYS A 48 4.61 -17.00 -17.35
N ASP A 49 5.83 -16.47 -17.44
CA ASP A 49 6.61 -16.05 -16.28
C ASP A 49 6.31 -14.60 -15.85
N VAL A 50 5.79 -13.76 -16.75
CA VAL A 50 5.42 -12.36 -16.47
C VAL A 50 3.91 -12.17 -16.45
N CYS A 51 3.23 -12.35 -17.58
CA CYS A 51 1.79 -12.08 -17.69
C CYS A 51 0.96 -13.06 -16.83
N GLY A 52 1.31 -14.34 -16.89
CA GLY A 52 0.69 -15.42 -16.10
C GLY A 52 0.81 -15.24 -14.59
N HIS A 53 1.82 -14.53 -14.12
CA HIS A 53 2.05 -14.24 -12.70
C HIS A 53 1.61 -12.84 -12.27
N CYS A 54 1.18 -11.97 -13.19
CA CYS A 54 0.60 -10.68 -12.82
C CYS A 54 -0.66 -10.92 -11.96
N PRO A 55 -0.75 -10.36 -10.74
CA PRO A 55 -1.85 -10.64 -9.82
C PRO A 55 -3.19 -10.10 -10.30
N SER A 56 -3.21 -8.93 -10.94
CA SER A 56 -4.43 -8.32 -11.49
C SER A 56 -4.70 -8.71 -12.94
N LYS A 57 -3.85 -9.55 -13.56
CA LYS A 57 -3.99 -9.99 -14.96
C LYS A 57 -4.10 -8.80 -15.95
N CYS A 58 -3.42 -7.70 -15.66
CA CYS A 58 -3.48 -6.48 -16.46
C CYS A 58 -2.43 -6.43 -17.59
N MET A 59 -1.80 -7.55 -17.95
CA MET A 59 -0.72 -7.62 -18.93
C MET A 59 -1.06 -8.61 -20.04
N ASP A 60 -0.65 -8.27 -21.26
CA ASP A 60 -0.83 -9.11 -22.44
C ASP A 60 0.43 -9.14 -23.31
N TRP A 61 0.75 -10.30 -23.88
CA TRP A 61 1.92 -10.52 -24.73
C TRP A 61 1.53 -11.24 -26.02
N ASP A 62 1.64 -10.55 -27.16
CA ASP A 62 1.23 -11.06 -28.48
C ASP A 62 2.36 -11.80 -29.24
N SER A 63 3.42 -12.20 -28.54
CA SER A 63 4.69 -12.70 -29.09
C SER A 63 5.64 -11.65 -29.69
N LYS A 64 5.26 -10.37 -29.72
CA LYS A 64 6.11 -9.27 -30.21
C LYS A 64 6.09 -8.05 -29.31
N LYS A 65 4.94 -7.73 -28.72
CA LYS A 65 4.69 -6.54 -27.92
C LYS A 65 4.04 -6.90 -26.59
N LEU A 66 4.56 -6.28 -25.54
CA LEU A 66 3.97 -6.31 -24.21
C LEU A 66 3.04 -5.12 -24.05
N THR A 67 1.83 -5.35 -23.57
CA THR A 67 0.89 -4.28 -23.22
C THR A 67 0.57 -4.36 -21.73
N ILE A 68 0.54 -3.21 -21.06
CA ILE A 68 0.24 -3.09 -19.63
C ILE A 68 -0.97 -2.17 -19.46
N GLY A 69 -2.08 -2.72 -18.96
CA GLY A 69 -3.24 -1.94 -18.52
C GLY A 69 -2.96 -1.29 -17.16
N ASN A 70 -2.21 -0.19 -17.15
CA ASN A 70 -1.74 0.47 -15.92
C ASN A 70 -2.85 0.82 -14.92
N ARG A 71 -4.06 1.14 -15.40
CA ARG A 71 -5.23 1.38 -14.56
C ARG A 71 -5.56 0.21 -13.62
N GLU A 72 -5.36 -1.02 -14.08
CA GLU A 72 -5.62 -2.24 -13.32
C GLU A 72 -4.34 -2.77 -12.64
N CYS A 73 -3.22 -2.06 -12.73
CA CYS A 73 -1.97 -2.45 -12.10
C CYS A 73 -2.03 -2.16 -10.60
N VAL A 74 -1.65 -3.16 -9.79
CA VAL A 74 -1.58 -3.03 -8.32
C VAL A 74 -0.15 -2.78 -7.81
N HIS A 75 0.77 -2.42 -8.71
CA HIS A 75 2.16 -2.07 -8.40
C HIS A 75 2.93 -3.13 -7.58
N CYS A 76 2.65 -4.41 -7.80
CA CYS A 76 3.24 -5.53 -7.03
C CYS A 76 4.74 -5.78 -7.27
N MET A 77 5.39 -5.00 -8.14
CA MET A 77 6.80 -5.15 -8.58
C MET A 77 7.16 -6.40 -9.40
N HIS A 78 6.30 -7.42 -9.53
CA HIS A 78 6.64 -8.69 -10.21
C HIS A 78 7.29 -8.51 -11.59
N CYS A 79 6.59 -7.84 -12.52
CA CYS A 79 7.09 -7.66 -13.88
C CYS A 79 8.40 -6.86 -13.94
N ILE A 80 8.54 -5.82 -13.09
CA ILE A 80 9.76 -5.02 -12.97
C ILE A 80 10.91 -5.86 -12.39
N ASN A 81 10.64 -6.71 -11.41
CA ASN A 81 11.65 -7.59 -10.81
C ASN A 81 12.18 -8.61 -11.82
N VAL A 82 11.31 -9.13 -12.70
CA VAL A 82 11.70 -10.09 -13.76
C VAL A 82 12.43 -9.40 -14.91
N MET A 83 11.97 -8.22 -15.35
CA MET A 83 12.53 -7.50 -16.51
C MET A 83 13.04 -6.09 -16.17
N PRO A 84 13.97 -5.92 -15.22
CA PRO A 84 14.37 -4.60 -14.71
C PRO A 84 15.10 -3.71 -15.73
N LYS A 85 15.62 -4.28 -16.81
CA LYS A 85 16.21 -3.48 -17.91
C LYS A 85 15.13 -2.85 -18.80
N ALA A 86 13.98 -3.51 -18.92
CA ALA A 86 12.90 -3.12 -19.82
C ALA A 86 11.77 -2.35 -19.10
N LEU A 87 11.47 -2.72 -17.86
CA LEU A 87 10.37 -2.14 -17.08
C LEU A 87 10.91 -1.37 -15.87
N ARG A 88 10.35 -0.19 -15.61
CA ARG A 88 10.69 0.64 -14.44
C ARG A 88 9.43 1.22 -13.79
N PRO A 89 9.47 1.53 -12.48
CA PRO A 89 8.42 2.32 -11.84
C PRO A 89 8.13 3.61 -12.61
N GLY A 90 6.91 4.11 -12.53
CA GLY A 90 6.53 5.39 -13.11
C GLY A 90 7.35 6.58 -12.59
N LYS A 91 7.17 7.74 -13.22
CA LYS A 91 7.88 8.99 -12.91
C LYS A 91 7.22 9.78 -11.79
N GLU A 92 5.90 9.67 -11.64
CA GLU A 92 5.13 10.35 -10.60
C GLU A 92 5.21 9.56 -9.30
N LYS A 93 6.32 9.75 -8.59
CA LYS A 93 6.69 8.99 -7.38
C LYS A 93 6.04 9.57 -6.12
N GLY A 94 5.82 8.66 -5.17
CA GLY A 94 5.31 8.98 -3.85
C GLY A 94 5.46 7.78 -2.92
N ALA A 95 4.65 7.73 -1.86
CA ALA A 95 4.58 6.57 -0.99
C ALA A 95 3.17 6.34 -0.46
N ALA A 96 2.86 5.08 -0.19
CA ALA A 96 1.75 4.70 0.68
C ALA A 96 2.22 4.75 2.14
N ILE A 97 1.35 5.21 3.04
CA ILE A 97 1.57 5.17 4.48
C ILE A 97 0.64 4.10 5.06
N LEU A 98 1.23 3.16 5.81
CA LEU A 98 0.52 2.07 6.46
C LEU A 98 0.75 2.14 7.98
N ILE A 99 -0.22 1.68 8.76
CA ILE A 99 -0.22 1.79 10.22
C ILE A 99 -0.56 0.47 10.93
N GLY A 100 0.00 0.26 12.12
CA GLY A 100 -0.51 -0.72 13.08
C GLY A 100 0.27 -2.03 13.19
N ALA A 101 1.38 -2.22 12.48
CA ALA A 101 2.11 -3.49 12.56
C ALA A 101 2.70 -3.73 13.96
N LYS A 102 2.61 -4.99 14.42
CA LYS A 102 3.16 -5.40 15.70
C LYS A 102 3.36 -6.92 15.79
N ALA A 103 4.22 -7.30 16.72
CA ALA A 103 4.39 -8.69 17.16
C ALA A 103 3.15 -9.17 17.96
N PRO A 104 3.04 -10.48 18.28
CA PRO A 104 1.83 -11.08 18.85
C PRO A 104 1.28 -10.43 20.14
N ILE A 105 2.13 -10.00 21.07
CA ILE A 105 1.66 -9.57 22.40
C ILE A 105 0.99 -8.18 22.31
N VAL A 106 -0.23 -7.95 22.81
CA VAL A 106 -1.14 -8.90 23.49
C VAL A 106 -2.20 -9.47 22.53
N GLN A 107 -2.78 -8.65 21.64
CA GLN A 107 -3.96 -9.02 20.83
C GLN A 107 -3.64 -9.64 19.45
N GLY A 108 -2.56 -10.40 19.35
CA GLY A 108 -2.14 -11.04 18.10
C GLY A 108 -1.18 -10.19 17.27
N ALA A 109 -0.61 -10.82 16.25
CA ALA A 109 0.32 -10.19 15.33
C ALA A 109 -0.46 -9.43 14.25
N LEU A 110 0.01 -8.24 13.90
CA LEU A 110 -0.59 -7.42 12.86
C LEU A 110 0.47 -7.05 11.83
N LEU A 111 0.10 -7.12 10.55
CA LEU A 111 0.74 -6.32 9.50
C LEU A 111 0.10 -4.93 9.48
N ALA A 112 0.84 -3.94 9.00
CA ALA A 112 0.30 -2.60 8.84
C ALA A 112 -0.81 -2.58 7.79
N SER A 113 -1.87 -1.82 8.06
CA SER A 113 -2.98 -1.57 7.14
C SER A 113 -2.80 -0.24 6.43
N VAL A 114 -3.29 -0.12 5.19
CA VAL A 114 -3.21 1.14 4.42
C VAL A 114 -3.97 2.24 5.15
N LEU A 115 -3.28 3.35 5.42
CA LEU A 115 -3.84 4.55 6.05
C LEU A 115 -3.95 5.70 5.04
N VAL A 116 -2.89 5.93 4.26
CA VAL A 116 -2.91 6.91 3.16
C VAL A 116 -2.39 6.20 1.90
N PRO A 117 -3.22 5.99 0.86
CA PRO A 117 -2.83 5.20 -0.30
C PRO A 117 -1.68 5.82 -1.12
N PHE A 118 -1.61 7.15 -1.17
CA PHE A 118 -0.57 7.86 -1.91
C PHE A 118 -0.33 9.25 -1.34
N VAL A 119 0.93 9.57 -1.14
CA VAL A 119 1.43 10.93 -0.87
C VAL A 119 2.54 11.22 -1.88
N PRO A 120 2.47 12.34 -2.64
CA PRO A 120 3.54 12.77 -3.53
C PRO A 120 4.90 12.86 -2.82
N ALA A 121 5.99 12.55 -3.53
CA ALA A 121 7.32 12.47 -2.92
C ALA A 121 7.81 13.80 -2.30
N ASP A 122 7.43 14.93 -2.88
CA ASP A 122 7.73 16.29 -2.43
C ASP A 122 6.92 16.70 -1.18
N GLU A 123 5.72 16.17 -1.00
CA GLU A 123 4.86 16.41 0.16
C GLU A 123 5.06 15.40 1.30
N LEU A 124 5.83 14.32 1.05
CA LEU A 124 5.89 13.14 1.90
C LEU A 124 6.37 13.44 3.32
N LEU A 125 7.43 14.24 3.45
CA LEU A 125 8.01 14.53 4.77
C LEU A 125 7.05 15.33 5.67
N ASP A 126 6.40 16.34 5.12
CA ASP A 126 5.51 17.20 5.88
C ASP A 126 4.21 16.47 6.22
N THR A 127 3.68 15.69 5.28
CA THR A 127 2.55 14.79 5.53
C THR A 127 2.86 13.80 6.64
N ILE A 128 4.05 13.18 6.65
CA ILE A 128 4.45 12.23 7.72
C ILE A 128 4.50 12.94 9.07
N LYS A 129 5.08 14.14 9.16
CA LYS A 129 5.17 14.89 10.42
C LYS A 129 3.80 15.25 10.96
N GLU A 130 2.93 15.78 10.10
CA GLU A 130 1.59 16.19 10.47
C GLU A 130 0.75 14.98 10.91
N LEU A 131 0.71 13.92 10.10
CA LEU A 131 0.00 12.70 10.41
C LEU A 131 0.51 12.08 11.72
N THR A 132 1.82 12.07 11.92
CA THR A 132 2.43 11.57 13.15
C THR A 132 1.96 12.35 14.37
N SER A 133 1.90 13.69 14.31
CA SER A 133 1.40 14.52 15.40
C SER A 133 -0.04 14.13 15.76
N ARG A 134 -0.94 14.11 14.76
CA ARG A 134 -2.36 13.77 14.98
C ARG A 134 -2.54 12.37 15.57
N VAL A 135 -1.78 11.39 15.08
CA VAL A 135 -1.80 10.01 15.58
C VAL A 135 -1.27 9.92 17.01
N TRP A 136 -0.19 10.64 17.33
CA TRP A 136 0.35 10.66 18.69
C TRP A 136 -0.58 11.36 19.68
N ASP A 137 -1.18 12.48 19.30
CA ASP A 137 -2.14 13.20 20.14
C ASP A 137 -3.33 12.28 20.47
N PHE A 138 -3.92 11.63 19.47
CA PHE A 138 -4.99 10.65 19.68
C PHE A 138 -4.54 9.47 20.57
N ARG A 139 -3.37 8.89 20.29
CA ARG A 139 -2.86 7.75 21.08
C ARG A 139 -2.59 8.14 22.53
N ASN A 140 -2.03 9.33 22.77
CA ASN A 140 -1.66 9.77 24.11
C ASN A 140 -2.90 9.96 24.99
N GLU A 141 -4.01 10.41 24.40
CA GLU A 141 -5.28 10.59 25.11
C GLU A 141 -6.03 9.27 25.31
N TYR A 142 -6.16 8.44 24.26
CA TYR A 142 -7.08 7.28 24.26
C TYR A 142 -6.38 5.93 24.42
N GLY A 143 -5.05 5.89 24.36
CA GLY A 143 -4.25 4.68 24.46
C GLY A 143 -4.22 4.14 25.89
N LYS A 144 -4.50 2.84 26.05
CA LYS A 144 -4.34 2.16 27.33
C LYS A 144 -2.87 1.92 27.65
N ASN A 145 -2.58 1.62 28.92
CA ASN A 145 -1.23 1.26 29.34
C ASN A 145 -0.67 0.10 28.48
N ARG A 146 0.49 0.33 27.88
CA ARG A 146 1.21 -0.62 26.99
C ARG A 146 0.44 -1.05 25.72
N GLU A 147 -0.60 -0.33 25.34
CA GLU A 147 -1.35 -0.61 24.11
C GLU A 147 -0.63 -0.05 22.87
N ARG A 148 -0.49 -0.89 21.84
CA ARG A 148 0.10 -0.50 20.55
C ARG A 148 -0.93 0.16 19.67
N ILE A 149 -0.49 0.99 18.72
CA ILE A 149 -1.42 1.76 17.86
C ILE A 149 -2.35 0.84 17.05
N GLY A 150 -1.87 -0.32 16.59
CA GLY A 150 -2.73 -1.31 15.91
C GLY A 150 -3.83 -1.87 16.81
N GLU A 151 -3.54 -2.11 18.09
CA GLU A 151 -4.53 -2.60 19.08
C GLU A 151 -5.53 -1.49 19.43
N LEU A 152 -5.04 -0.24 19.58
CA LEU A 152 -5.90 0.91 19.77
C LEU A 152 -6.90 1.04 18.61
N ILE A 153 -6.44 0.97 17.36
CA ILE A 153 -7.29 1.03 16.16
C ILE A 153 -8.31 -0.11 16.15
N GLN A 154 -7.90 -1.35 16.48
CA GLN A 154 -8.84 -2.48 16.56
C GLN A 154 -9.91 -2.27 17.64
N ARG A 155 -9.54 -1.69 18.79
CA ARG A 155 -10.45 -1.44 19.90
C ARG A 155 -11.43 -0.30 19.63
N VAL A 156 -10.96 0.82 19.09
CA VAL A 156 -11.81 2.01 18.85
C VAL A 156 -12.53 1.93 17.51
N GLY A 157 -12.03 1.12 16.57
CA GLY A 157 -12.52 1.03 15.21
C GLY A 157 -11.84 2.02 14.27
N LEU A 158 -11.55 1.57 13.04
CA LEU A 158 -10.86 2.38 12.02
C LEU A 158 -11.61 3.69 11.71
N ALA A 159 -12.93 3.67 11.61
CA ALA A 159 -13.73 4.87 11.33
C ALA A 159 -13.53 5.96 12.39
N ASN A 160 -13.63 5.60 13.68
CA ASN A 160 -13.42 6.56 14.78
C ASN A 160 -11.99 7.10 14.81
N PHE A 161 -11.01 6.24 14.48
CA PHE A 161 -9.61 6.66 14.38
C PHE A 161 -9.40 7.66 13.24
N LEU A 162 -9.95 7.39 12.05
CA LEU A 162 -9.88 8.26 10.88
C LEU A 162 -10.51 9.63 11.14
N ASP A 163 -11.72 9.65 11.71
CA ASP A 163 -12.41 10.89 12.12
C ASP A 163 -11.53 11.73 13.07
N ALA A 164 -10.92 11.08 14.07
CA ALA A 164 -10.12 11.77 15.08
C ALA A 164 -8.81 12.37 14.54
N ILE A 165 -8.23 11.77 13.50
CA ILE A 165 -7.00 12.28 12.86
C ILE A 165 -7.29 13.11 11.61
N GLY A 166 -8.56 13.33 11.29
CA GLY A 166 -9.01 14.14 10.16
C GLY A 166 -8.67 13.54 8.80
N LEU A 167 -8.94 12.24 8.61
CA LEU A 167 -8.82 11.55 7.33
C LEU A 167 -10.17 10.97 6.89
N ASP A 168 -10.49 11.09 5.60
CA ASP A 168 -11.68 10.47 5.03
C ASP A 168 -11.43 9.00 4.67
N PRO A 169 -12.41 8.10 4.88
CA PRO A 169 -12.29 6.71 4.48
C PRO A 169 -12.30 6.55 2.96
N VAL A 170 -11.41 5.70 2.44
CA VAL A 170 -11.35 5.34 1.02
C VAL A 170 -11.32 3.81 0.83
N PRO A 171 -11.82 3.27 -0.29
CA PRO A 171 -11.89 1.81 -0.51
C PRO A 171 -10.56 1.08 -0.35
N GLN A 172 -9.43 1.73 -0.68
CA GLN A 172 -8.08 1.16 -0.61
C GLN A 172 -7.61 0.83 0.82
N MET A 173 -8.32 1.32 1.85
CA MET A 173 -8.02 1.02 3.26
C MET A 173 -8.47 -0.38 3.69
N VAL A 174 -9.34 -1.04 2.92
CA VAL A 174 -9.92 -2.35 3.25
C VAL A 174 -9.68 -3.36 2.14
N SER A 175 -9.48 -4.63 2.51
CA SER A 175 -9.39 -5.74 1.54
C SER A 175 -10.75 -6.14 0.99
N ALA A 176 -11.80 -5.99 1.80
CA ALA A 176 -13.19 -6.16 1.42
C ALA A 176 -14.07 -5.33 2.37
N PRO A 177 -15.26 -4.90 1.92
CA PRO A 177 -16.28 -4.38 2.84
C PRO A 177 -16.62 -5.41 3.92
N ARG A 178 -17.16 -4.93 5.03
CA ARG A 178 -17.67 -5.80 6.10
C ARG A 178 -18.76 -6.73 5.57
N ASP A 179 -18.78 -7.94 6.10
CA ASP A 179 -19.73 -9.01 5.78
C ASP A 179 -20.91 -9.12 6.76
N ASN A 180 -20.85 -8.36 7.86
CA ASN A 180 -21.85 -8.38 8.91
C ASN A 180 -22.61 -7.04 8.98
N PRO A 181 -23.91 -7.05 9.30
CA PRO A 181 -24.79 -5.89 9.16
C PRO A 181 -24.78 -4.91 10.35
N TYR A 182 -23.87 -5.07 11.33
CA TYR A 182 -23.84 -4.25 12.55
C TYR A 182 -23.24 -2.84 12.32
N VAL A 183 -23.86 -2.06 11.44
CA VAL A 183 -23.41 -0.70 11.09
C VAL A 183 -23.82 0.28 12.18
N TYR A 184 -22.84 1.03 12.68
CA TYR A 184 -23.06 2.12 13.61
C TYR A 184 -23.26 3.41 12.82
N PHE A 185 -24.25 4.21 13.21
CA PHE A 185 -24.51 5.54 12.67
C PHE A 185 -24.31 6.59 13.76
N LYS A 186 -23.80 7.76 13.40
CA LYS A 186 -23.73 8.90 14.32
C LYS A 186 -25.15 9.37 14.64
N ALA A 187 -25.32 10.04 15.78
CA ALA A 187 -26.65 10.50 16.20
C ALA A 187 -27.26 11.48 15.19
N GLU A 188 -26.44 12.35 14.60
CA GLU A 188 -26.84 13.31 13.56
C GLU A 188 -27.24 12.66 12.21
N ASP A 189 -26.78 11.45 11.92
CA ASP A 189 -27.06 10.73 10.67
C ASP A 189 -28.32 9.85 10.76
N LYS A 190 -28.96 9.80 11.94
CA LYS A 190 -30.20 9.04 12.12
C LYS A 190 -31.35 9.85 11.50
N ILE A 191 -31.87 9.32 10.38
CA ILE A 191 -33.10 9.79 9.72
C ILE A 191 -34.30 9.66 10.67
#